data_AF-A0A2G9TCU7-F1
#
_entry.id   AF-A0A2G9TCU7-F1
#
_cell.length_a   1.000
_cell.length_b   1.000
_cell.length_c   1.000
_cell.angle_alpha   90.00
_cell.angle_beta   90.00
_cell.angle_gamma   90.00
#
_symmetry.space_group_name_H-M   'P 1'
#
loop_
_entity.id
_entity.type
_entity.pdbx_description
1 polymer ?
#
loop_
_entity_poly.entity_id
_entity_poly.type
_entity_poly.pdbx_seq_one_letter_code
_entity_poly.pdbx_strand_id
1 'polypeptide(L)'
;MTLVGASLMLFMRNFLQELRKANKIKLNAFTMGCALSVGLQTLESIQELHNVGYLHRDLKPANFAICLDDVRKIYLLDFGMCRRYIDNENAVRRPRWASGFRGTQRYAAISCHISREMARKDDLESWLYQQ
;
A
#
# COMPACT_ATOMS: atom_id res chain seq x y z
N MET A 1 -2.83 -17.67 11.23
CA MET A 1 -3.79 -17.87 10.12
C MET A 1 -3.24 -17.15 8.89
N THR A 2 -2.30 -17.81 8.22
CA THR A 2 -1.59 -17.29 7.04
C THR A 2 -2.52 -17.37 5.84
N LEU A 3 -3.25 -16.28 5.56
CA LEU A 3 -3.95 -16.10 4.29
C LEU A 3 -2.93 -15.83 3.19
N VAL A 4 -2.18 -16.86 2.80
CA VAL A 4 -1.14 -16.78 1.77
C VAL A 4 -1.70 -17.32 0.46
N GLY A 5 -1.88 -16.41 -0.51
CA GLY A 5 -1.85 -16.72 -1.93
C GLY A 5 -3.16 -17.12 -2.59
N ALA A 6 -3.68 -18.32 -2.34
CA ALA A 6 -4.74 -18.90 -3.17
C ALA A 6 -6.16 -18.60 -2.68
N SER A 7 -6.38 -18.58 -1.37
CA SER A 7 -7.72 -18.41 -0.78
C SER A 7 -8.21 -16.96 -0.80
N LEU A 8 -7.29 -15.99 -0.88
CA LEU A 8 -7.62 -14.56 -0.94
C LEU A 8 -8.16 -14.15 -2.32
N MET A 9 -7.64 -14.74 -3.39
CA MET A 9 -8.12 -14.51 -4.76
C MET A 9 -9.57 -14.98 -4.96
N LEU A 10 -10.07 -15.87 -4.08
CA LEU A 10 -11.46 -16.31 -4.07
C LEU A 10 -12.44 -15.22 -3.60
N PHE A 11 -11.96 -14.13 -3.01
CA PHE A 11 -12.74 -13.00 -2.48
C PHE A 11 -12.45 -11.66 -3.16
N MET A 12 -11.59 -11.63 -4.19
CA MET A 12 -11.15 -10.38 -4.84
C MET A 12 -11.33 -10.42 -6.36
N ARG A 13 -11.97 -9.39 -6.91
CA ARG A 13 -12.36 -9.36 -8.33
C ARG A 13 -11.26 -8.82 -9.24
N ASN A 14 -10.62 -7.73 -8.82
CA ASN A 14 -9.66 -6.97 -9.63
C ASN A 14 -8.66 -6.22 -8.74
N PHE A 15 -7.38 -6.25 -9.15
CA PHE A 15 -6.35 -5.37 -8.61
C PHE A 15 -6.46 -3.97 -9.23
N LEU A 16 -6.10 -2.92 -8.50
CA LEU A 16 -6.15 -1.55 -9.04
C LEU A 16 -5.28 -1.39 -10.29
N GLN A 17 -4.16 -2.12 -10.37
CA GLN A 17 -3.30 -2.14 -11.54
C GLN A 17 -4.05 -2.59 -12.82
N GLU A 18 -4.91 -3.59 -12.73
CA GLU A 18 -5.64 -4.14 -13.87
C GLU A 18 -6.80 -3.21 -14.29
N LEU A 19 -7.47 -2.59 -13.32
CA LEU A 19 -8.54 -1.63 -13.61
C LEU A 19 -8.05 -0.39 -14.36
N ARG A 20 -6.84 0.09 -14.07
CA ARG A 20 -6.23 1.21 -14.81
C ARG A 20 -5.95 0.85 -16.27
N LYS A 21 -5.45 -0.35 -16.52
CA LYS A 21 -5.18 -0.84 -17.89
C LYS A 21 -6.46 -1.00 -18.70
N ALA A 22 -7.58 -1.32 -18.04
CA ALA A 22 -8.87 -1.51 -18.68
C ALA A 22 -9.56 -0.22 -19.15
N ASN A 23 -9.08 0.98 -18.75
CA ASN A 23 -9.67 2.24 -19.19
C ASN A 23 -9.35 2.54 -20.67
N LYS A 24 -10.36 2.40 -21.52
CA LYS A 24 -10.27 2.63 -22.98
C LYS A 24 -10.25 4.10 -23.39
N ILE A 25 -10.62 5.02 -22.49
CA ILE A 25 -10.73 6.47 -22.77
C ILE A 25 -9.41 7.16 -22.45
N LYS A 26 -8.77 6.80 -21.34
CA LYS A 26 -7.45 7.29 -20.95
C LYS A 26 -6.64 6.09 -20.45
N LEU A 27 -5.77 5.59 -21.33
CA LEU A 27 -4.97 4.40 -21.05
C LEU A 27 -4.18 4.60 -19.74
N ASN A 28 -4.23 3.61 -18.85
CA ASN A 28 -3.52 3.60 -17.56
C ASN A 28 -3.92 4.70 -16.56
N ALA A 29 -5.10 5.32 -16.68
CA ALA A 29 -5.56 6.33 -15.74
C ALA A 29 -7.00 6.09 -15.27
N PHE A 30 -7.34 6.52 -14.06
CA PHE A 30 -8.72 6.62 -13.61
C PHE A 30 -9.35 7.96 -14.01
N THR A 31 -10.68 8.02 -14.05
CA THR A 31 -11.38 9.33 -14.05
C THR A 31 -11.12 10.03 -12.71
N MET A 32 -11.21 11.36 -12.66
CA MET A 32 -10.92 12.13 -11.44
C MET A 32 -11.76 11.66 -10.24
N GLY A 33 -13.08 11.48 -10.43
CA GLY A 33 -13.96 11.02 -9.35
C GLY A 33 -13.61 9.61 -8.85
N CYS A 34 -13.20 8.72 -9.75
CA CYS A 34 -12.74 7.38 -9.37
C CYS A 34 -11.40 7.44 -8.63
N ALA A 35 -10.44 8.24 -9.13
CA ALA A 35 -9.14 8.45 -8.48
C ALA A 35 -9.28 9.00 -7.05
N LEU A 36 -10.17 9.98 -6.83
CA LEU A 36 -10.43 10.54 -5.50
C LEU A 36 -11.06 9.51 -4.56
N SER A 37 -12.05 8.74 -5.04
CA SER A 37 -12.71 7.69 -4.24
C SER A 37 -11.74 6.56 -3.86
N VAL A 38 -10.94 6.08 -4.82
CA VAL A 38 -9.88 5.09 -4.59
C VAL A 38 -8.81 5.65 -3.65
N GLY A 39 -8.39 6.89 -3.87
CA GLY A 39 -7.39 7.58 -3.05
C GLY A 39 -7.83 7.64 -1.58
N LEU A 40 -9.08 8.02 -1.32
CA LEU A 40 -9.62 8.10 0.03
C LEU A 40 -9.57 6.74 0.75
N GLN A 41 -10.13 5.68 0.15
CA GLN A 41 -10.17 4.35 0.79
C GLN A 41 -8.77 3.74 0.98
N THR A 42 -7.88 3.93 0.01
CA THR A 42 -6.51 3.43 0.14
C THR A 42 -5.74 4.18 1.23
N LEU A 43 -5.95 5.49 1.37
CA LEU A 43 -5.34 6.29 2.44
C LEU A 43 -5.88 5.89 3.83
N GLU A 44 -7.19 5.64 3.94
CA GLU A 44 -7.82 5.12 5.17
C GLU A 44 -7.20 3.78 5.59
N SER A 45 -7.02 2.84 4.64
CA SER A 45 -6.40 1.54 4.96
C SER A 45 -4.94 1.67 5.43
N ILE A 46 -4.18 2.64 4.90
CA ILE A 46 -2.81 2.93 5.35
C ILE A 46 -2.84 3.52 6.76
N GLN A 47 -3.78 4.43 7.03
CA GLN A 47 -3.97 5.02 8.36
C GLN A 47 -4.29 3.94 9.41
N GLU A 48 -5.18 3.00 9.09
CA GLU A 48 -5.52 1.87 9.98
C GLU A 48 -4.27 1.02 10.31
N LEU A 49 -3.46 0.69 9.30
CA LEU A 49 -2.20 -0.04 9.50
C LEU A 49 -1.21 0.74 10.38
N HIS A 50 -1.11 2.05 10.18
CA HIS A 50 -0.24 2.91 10.98
C HIS A 50 -0.73 3.02 12.43
N ASN A 51 -2.04 3.04 12.66
CA ASN A 51 -2.65 3.11 13.99
C ASN A 51 -2.37 1.85 14.81
N VAL A 52 -2.26 0.68 14.18
CA VAL A 52 -1.82 -0.56 14.86
C VAL A 52 -0.30 -0.68 14.98
N GLY A 53 0.46 0.33 14.56
CA GLY A 53 1.89 0.44 14.83
C GLY A 53 2.83 -0.13 13.75
N TYR A 54 2.32 -0.40 12.55
CA TYR A 54 3.08 -0.99 11.46
C TYR A 54 3.22 -0.05 10.26
N LEU A 55 4.32 -0.19 9.53
CA LEU A 55 4.53 0.38 8.19
C LEU A 55 4.35 -0.72 7.16
N HIS A 56 3.83 -0.38 5.99
CA HIS A 56 3.67 -1.35 4.90
C HIS A 56 4.98 -1.61 4.16
N ARG A 57 5.69 -0.54 3.76
CA ARG A 57 6.98 -0.55 3.06
C ARG A 57 7.02 -1.13 1.64
N ASP A 58 5.87 -1.42 1.04
CA ASP A 58 5.76 -1.86 -0.36
C ASP A 58 4.40 -1.47 -0.95
N LEU A 59 4.00 -0.21 -0.80
CA LEU A 59 2.73 0.26 -1.35
C LEU A 59 2.83 0.39 -2.87
N LYS A 60 1.92 -0.29 -3.56
CA LYS A 60 1.82 -0.31 -5.02
C LYS A 60 0.39 -0.70 -5.43
N PRO A 61 -0.06 -0.38 -6.66
CA PRO A 61 -1.41 -0.71 -7.12
C PRO A 61 -1.76 -2.20 -7.08
N ALA A 62 -0.77 -3.09 -7.16
CA ALA A 62 -0.97 -4.54 -7.05
C ALA A 62 -1.25 -5.01 -5.62
N ASN A 63 -1.00 -4.19 -4.60
CA ASN A 63 -1.29 -4.49 -3.20
C ASN A 63 -2.63 -3.91 -2.74
N PHE A 64 -3.43 -3.43 -3.70
CA PHE A 64 -4.80 -2.99 -3.45
C PHE A 64 -5.75 -3.74 -4.39
N ALA A 65 -6.82 -4.29 -3.85
CA ALA A 65 -7.81 -4.96 -4.66
C ALA A 65 -9.24 -4.76 -4.15
N ILE A 66 -10.18 -4.87 -5.09
CA ILE A 66 -11.60 -4.69 -4.87
C ILE A 66 -12.22 -5.99 -4.37
N CYS A 67 -13.08 -5.89 -3.36
CA CYS A 67 -13.87 -7.01 -2.84
C CYS A 67 -14.77 -7.60 -3.93
N LEU A 68 -14.94 -8.93 -3.96
CA LEU A 68 -15.90 -9.58 -4.85
C LEU A 68 -17.35 -9.21 -4.49
N ASP A 69 -17.67 -9.23 -3.20
CA ASP A 69 -19.05 -9.06 -2.72
C ASP A 69 -19.48 -7.58 -2.65
N ASP A 70 -18.51 -6.66 -2.53
CA ASP A 70 -18.74 -5.22 -2.55
C ASP A 70 -17.71 -4.51 -3.42
N VAL A 71 -18.09 -4.24 -4.67
CA VAL A 71 -17.23 -3.59 -5.65
C VAL A 71 -16.82 -2.16 -5.28
N ARG A 72 -17.44 -1.57 -4.25
CA ARG A 72 -17.09 -0.23 -3.74
C ARG A 72 -16.01 -0.29 -2.66
N LYS A 73 -15.63 -1.48 -2.19
CA LYS A 73 -14.68 -1.65 -1.08
C LYS A 73 -13.30 -2.11 -1.57
N ILE A 74 -12.27 -1.40 -1.13
CA ILE A 74 -10.86 -1.68 -1.44
C ILE A 74 -10.14 -2.21 -0.20
N TYR A 75 -9.35 -3.27 -0.36
CA TYR A 75 -8.51 -3.83 0.69
C TYR A 75 -7.02 -3.63 0.39
N LEU A 76 -6.25 -3.37 1.45
CA LEU A 76 -4.79 -3.40 1.46
C LEU A 76 -4.30 -4.83 1.69
N LEU A 77 -3.33 -5.25 0.87
CA LEU A 77 -2.82 -6.62 0.78
C LEU A 77 -1.30 -6.69 0.97
N ASP A 78 -0.80 -7.92 1.14
CA ASP A 78 0.63 -8.25 1.18
C ASP A 78 1.43 -7.52 2.27
N PHE A 79 1.20 -7.97 3.51
CA PHE A 79 1.93 -7.51 4.69
C PHE A 79 3.33 -8.15 4.82
N GLY A 80 3.84 -8.86 3.81
CA GLY A 80 5.11 -9.59 3.88
C GLY A 80 6.33 -8.70 4.13
N MET A 81 6.25 -7.43 3.72
CA MET A 81 7.28 -6.42 3.95
C MET A 81 6.98 -5.52 5.15
N CYS A 82 5.90 -5.74 5.88
CA CYS A 82 5.52 -4.87 6.99
C CYS A 82 6.56 -4.84 8.11
N ARG A 83 6.61 -3.73 8.84
CA ARG A 83 7.49 -3.60 10.01
C ARG A 83 6.88 -2.71 11.07
N ARG A 84 6.93 -3.19 12.31
CA ARG A 84 6.51 -2.41 13.49
C ARG A 84 7.45 -1.23 13.70
N TYR A 85 6.92 0.00 13.65
CA TYR A 85 7.68 1.24 13.85
C TYR A 85 7.55 1.80 15.26
N ILE A 86 6.62 1.28 16.06
CA ILE A 86 6.49 1.59 17.48
C ILE A 86 7.04 0.45 18.36
N ASP A 87 7.49 0.77 19.57
CA ASP A 87 7.88 -0.22 20.58
C ASP A 87 6.68 -0.66 21.44
N ASN A 88 6.96 -1.36 22.54
CA ASN A 88 5.94 -1.87 23.46
C ASN A 88 5.27 -0.78 24.30
N GLU A 89 5.85 0.42 24.34
CA GLU A 89 5.34 1.59 25.05
C GLU A 89 4.62 2.55 24.08
N ASN A 90 4.36 2.10 22.84
CA ASN A 90 3.81 2.89 21.75
C ASN A 90 4.68 4.09 21.33
N ALA A 91 5.95 4.11 21.70
CA ALA A 91 6.90 5.14 21.26
C ALA A 91 7.52 4.76 19.91
N VAL A 92 7.83 5.77 19.08
CA VAL A 92 8.49 5.54 17.79
C VAL A 92 9.90 5.01 18.01
N ARG A 93 10.20 3.85 17.43
CA ARG A 93 11.50 3.19 17.55
C ARG A 93 12.59 4.06 16.93
N ARG A 94 13.77 4.04 17.55
CA ARG A 94 14.96 4.70 16.98
C ARG A 94 15.26 4.10 15.59
N PRO A 95 15.55 4.94 14.59
CA PRO A 95 15.88 4.47 13.26
C PRO A 95 17.17 3.66 13.27
N ARG A 96 17.25 2.58 12.48
CA ARG A 96 18.53 1.90 12.25
C ARG A 96 19.49 2.84 11.51
N TRP A 97 20.79 2.62 11.71
CA TRP A 97 21.84 3.33 11.02
C TRP A 97 21.76 3.17 9.48
N ALA A 98 21.32 1.98 9.02
CA ALA A 98 20.97 1.71 7.63
C ALA A 98 19.84 0.70 7.55
N SER A 99 19.03 0.84 6.50
CA SER A 99 18.05 -0.15 6.06
C SER A 99 18.31 -0.49 4.60
N GLY A 100 18.56 -1.76 4.30
CA GLY A 100 18.63 -2.21 2.92
C GLY A 100 17.34 -1.91 2.15
N PHE A 101 17.48 -1.66 0.86
CA PHE A 101 16.37 -1.41 -0.05
C PHE A 101 15.38 -2.58 -0.02
N ARG A 102 14.10 -2.25 0.13
CA ARG A 102 12.96 -3.18 0.14
C ARG A 102 11.81 -2.53 -0.63
N GLY A 103 10.96 -3.34 -1.22
CA GLY A 103 9.78 -2.89 -1.96
C GLY A 103 10.03 -2.70 -3.45
N THR A 104 9.06 -2.10 -4.12
CA THR A 104 9.03 -1.97 -5.59
C THR A 104 9.65 -0.64 -6.04
N GLN A 105 10.74 -0.71 -6.82
CA GLN A 105 11.56 0.45 -7.21
C GLN A 105 10.78 1.65 -7.78
N ARG A 106 9.73 1.41 -8.58
CA ARG A 106 8.92 2.49 -9.17
C ARG A 106 8.21 3.36 -8.13
N TYR A 107 7.80 2.77 -7.01
CA TYR A 107 6.97 3.44 -6.01
C TYR A 107 7.74 3.69 -4.71
N ALA A 108 8.99 3.26 -4.61
CA ALA A 108 9.76 3.38 -3.38
C ALA A 108 10.04 4.86 -3.06
N ALA A 109 9.82 5.24 -1.80
CA ALA A 109 10.19 6.55 -1.30
C ALA A 109 11.70 6.81 -1.45
N ILE A 110 12.09 8.07 -1.55
CA ILE A 110 13.49 8.50 -1.66
C ILE A 110 14.33 7.93 -0.50
N SER A 111 13.75 7.86 0.70
CA SER A 111 14.40 7.26 1.87
C SER A 111 14.89 5.83 1.62
N CYS A 112 14.13 5.02 0.87
CA CYS A 112 14.51 3.65 0.51
C CYS A 112 15.75 3.64 -0.40
N HIS A 113 15.81 4.57 -1.36
CA HIS A 113 16.92 4.67 -2.31
C HIS A 113 18.23 5.06 -1.63
N ILE A 114 18.17 5.87 -0.59
CA ILE A 114 19.36 6.29 0.19
C ILE A 114 19.60 5.43 1.44
N SER A 115 18.97 4.25 1.52
CA SER A 115 19.11 3.29 2.64
C SER A 115 18.78 3.84 4.03
N ARG A 116 17.91 4.86 4.09
CA ARG A 116 17.42 5.43 5.35
C ARG A 116 16.26 4.59 5.90
N GLU A 117 16.15 4.54 7.22
CA GLU A 117 15.01 3.90 7.87
C GLU A 117 13.69 4.57 7.44
N MET A 118 12.73 3.73 7.05
CA MET A 118 11.40 4.19 6.66
C MET A 118 10.56 4.55 7.90
N ALA A 119 9.71 5.55 7.71
CA ALA A 119 8.68 6.02 8.63
C ALA A 119 7.33 6.14 7.90
N ARG A 120 6.29 6.55 8.63
CA ARG A 120 4.93 6.72 8.08
C ARG A 120 4.88 7.59 6.83
N LYS A 121 5.70 8.64 6.78
CA LYS A 121 5.80 9.54 5.61
C LYS A 121 6.19 8.80 4.33
N ASP A 122 7.00 7.74 4.44
CA ASP A 122 7.55 7.03 3.29
C ASP A 122 6.48 6.12 2.65
N ASP A 123 5.58 5.56 3.46
CA ASP A 123 4.37 4.91 2.94
C ASP A 123 3.48 5.92 2.19
N LEU A 124 3.30 7.13 2.72
CA LEU A 124 2.50 8.17 2.06
C LEU A 124 3.15 8.68 0.76
N GLU A 125 4.47 8.79 0.73
CA GLU A 125 5.25 9.13 -0.47
C GLU A 125 5.07 8.08 -1.55
N SER A 126 5.20 6.79 -1.20
CA SER A 126 4.91 5.68 -2.10
C SER A 126 3.46 5.67 -2.59
N TRP A 127 2.50 5.95 -1.71
CA TRP A 127 1.08 6.07 -2.05
C TRP A 127 0.79 7.23 -3.02
N LEU A 128 1.52 8.34 -2.91
CA LEU A 128 1.38 9.48 -3.82
C LEU A 128 1.90 9.16 -5.22
N TYR A 129 3.04 8.48 -5.33
CA TYR A 129 3.64 8.10 -6.62
C TYR A 129 2.79 7.14 -7.44
N GLN A 130 1.89 6.41 -6.79
CA GLN A 130 1.01 5.49 -7.47
C GLN A 130 -0.33 6.10 -7.89
N GLN A 131 -0.64 7.39 -7.69
CA GLN A 131 -1.95 7.96 -8.06
C GLN A 131 -2.14 8.11 -9.57
#